data_AF-A0A7S0XNL0-F1
#
_entry.id   AF-A0A7S0XNL0-F1
#
_cell.length_a   1.000
_cell.length_b   1.000
_cell.length_c   1.000
_cell.angle_alpha   90.00
_cell.angle_beta   90.00
_cell.angle_gamma   90.00
#
_symmetry.space_group_name_H-M   'P 1'
#
loop_
_entity.id
_entity.type
_entity.pdbx_description
1 polymer ?
#
loop_
_entity_poly.entity_id
_entity_poly.type
_entity_poly.pdbx_seq_one_letter_code
_entity_poly.pdbx_strand_id
1 'polypeptide(L)'
;LPWDPQYVVESLSDSTIYMAYYTVAHLLQGEDNLDCSKPGPLGIRSEQMTDAVWDFVYLGKDIKDEELMSCGLTRDQVDRLRDEFTFWYPMDLRVSGKDLIGNHLTFCLYNHCAIFPQELWP
;
A
#
# COMPACT_ATOMS: atom_id res chain seq x y z
N LEU A 1 13.93 6.89 -7.83
CA LEU A 1 13.38 5.55 -8.17
C LEU A 1 14.15 4.52 -7.37
N PRO A 2 13.59 3.35 -7.01
CA PRO A 2 14.32 2.42 -6.14
C PRO A 2 15.61 1.87 -6.78
N TRP A 3 15.71 1.81 -8.11
CA TRP A 3 16.92 1.44 -8.86
C TRP A 3 17.80 2.61 -9.29
N ASP A 4 17.32 3.86 -9.16
CA ASP A 4 18.06 5.06 -9.57
C ASP A 4 17.77 6.21 -8.60
N PRO A 5 18.64 6.42 -7.60
CA PRO A 5 18.45 7.42 -6.54
C PRO A 5 18.71 8.85 -7.02
N GLN A 6 19.22 9.06 -8.25
CA GLN A 6 19.37 10.40 -8.82
C GLN A 6 18.00 11.07 -9.04
N TYR A 7 16.97 10.28 -9.33
CA TYR A 7 15.63 10.77 -9.66
C TYR A 7 14.66 10.61 -8.49
N VAL A 8 13.84 11.64 -8.27
CA VAL A 8 12.73 11.65 -7.31
C VAL A 8 11.42 11.43 -8.08
N VAL A 9 10.50 10.65 -7.50
CA VAL A 9 9.16 10.47 -8.07
C VAL A 9 8.39 11.77 -7.92
N GLU A 10 7.73 12.21 -8.99
CA GLU A 10 6.94 13.45 -8.96
C GLU A 10 5.56 13.22 -8.33
N SER A 11 4.94 14.29 -7.82
CA SER A 11 3.78 14.23 -6.91
C SER A 11 2.49 13.69 -7.54
N LEU A 12 2.31 13.77 -8.86
CA LEU A 12 1.15 13.17 -9.53
C LEU A 12 1.34 11.68 -9.83
N SER A 13 2.55 11.15 -9.65
CA SER A 13 2.90 9.74 -9.94
C SER A 13 2.85 8.89 -8.67
N ASP A 14 3.31 9.40 -7.53
CA ASP A 14 3.25 8.69 -6.24
C ASP A 14 1.88 8.78 -5.55
N SER A 15 0.97 9.59 -6.06
CA SER A 15 -0.36 9.83 -5.48
C SER A 15 -1.50 9.03 -6.12
N THR A 16 -1.21 7.94 -6.82
CA THR A 16 -2.21 7.27 -7.68
C THR A 16 -2.94 6.08 -7.05
N ILE A 17 -2.29 5.33 -6.15
CA ILE A 17 -2.85 4.14 -5.47
C ILE A 17 -2.72 4.19 -3.94
N TYR A 18 -2.37 5.35 -3.38
CA TYR A 18 -2.14 5.54 -1.94
C TYR A 18 -3.39 5.28 -1.08
N MET A 19 -4.57 5.16 -1.68
CA MET A 19 -5.81 4.80 -0.99
C MET A 19 -5.75 3.38 -0.44
N ALA A 20 -5.03 2.46 -1.12
CA ALA A 20 -4.75 1.13 -0.58
C ALA A 20 -3.94 1.22 0.72
N TYR A 21 -2.99 2.16 0.80
CA TYR A 21 -2.18 2.38 2.01
C TYR A 21 -3.03 2.84 3.20
N TYR A 22 -4.13 3.57 2.97
CA TYR A 22 -5.02 3.97 4.07
C TYR A 22 -5.57 2.79 4.85
N THR A 23 -5.85 1.66 4.18
CA THR A 23 -6.42 0.47 4.82
C THR A 23 -5.50 -0.09 5.91
N VAL A 24 -4.18 0.05 5.74
CA VAL A 24 -3.18 -0.53 6.65
C VAL A 24 -2.40 0.49 7.47
N ALA A 25 -2.51 1.78 7.17
CA ALA A 25 -1.73 2.84 7.83
C ALA A 25 -1.89 2.83 9.36
N HIS A 26 -3.08 2.54 9.86
CA HIS A 26 -3.35 2.48 11.30
C HIS A 26 -2.65 1.30 12.00
N LEU A 27 -2.30 0.23 11.28
CA LEU A 27 -1.55 -0.92 11.81
C LEU A 27 -0.02 -0.71 11.73
N LEU A 28 0.43 0.00 10.68
CA LEU A 28 1.84 0.24 10.40
C LEU A 28 2.40 1.49 11.10
N GLN A 29 1.73 2.63 10.96
CA GLN A 29 2.13 3.92 11.56
C GLN A 29 1.45 4.15 12.91
N GLY A 30 0.15 3.83 13.01
CA GLY A 30 -0.67 4.11 14.19
C GLY A 30 -1.08 5.58 14.33
N GLU A 31 -1.60 5.92 15.51
CA GLU A 31 -2.04 7.27 15.86
C GLU A 31 -0.87 8.17 16.28
N ASP A 32 -0.96 9.46 15.97
CA ASP A 32 0.03 10.50 16.33
C ASP A 32 1.49 10.15 15.95
N ASN A 33 1.68 9.61 14.75
CA ASN A 33 2.97 9.15 14.24
C ASN A 33 3.15 9.44 12.74
N LEU A 34 2.78 10.65 12.30
CA LEU A 34 2.82 11.03 10.88
C LEU A 34 4.23 11.00 10.28
N ASP A 35 5.27 11.15 11.11
CA ASP A 35 6.67 11.09 10.68
C ASP A 35 7.25 9.67 10.72
N CYS A 36 6.48 8.68 11.16
CA CYS A 36 6.91 7.29 11.34
C CYS A 36 8.14 7.16 12.26
N SER A 37 8.33 8.06 13.22
CA SER A 37 9.50 8.08 14.12
C SER A 37 9.57 6.91 15.10
N LYS A 38 8.43 6.26 15.38
CA LYS A 38 8.31 5.07 16.22
C LYS A 38 7.60 3.94 15.46
N PRO A 39 7.83 2.65 15.82
CA PRO A 39 7.03 1.55 15.29
C PRO A 39 5.55 1.72 15.63
N GLY A 40 4.66 1.41 14.69
CA GLY A 40 3.21 1.41 14.94
C GLY A 40 2.71 0.17 15.67
N PRO A 41 1.38 -0.03 15.75
CA PRO A 41 0.75 -1.06 16.57
C PRO A 41 1.20 -2.49 16.30
N LEU A 42 1.52 -2.84 15.04
CA LEU A 42 2.05 -4.17 14.72
C LEU A 42 3.55 -4.32 14.94
N GLY A 43 4.26 -3.24 15.30
CA GLY A 43 5.72 -3.27 15.50
C GLY A 43 6.53 -3.54 14.23
N ILE A 44 5.89 -3.46 13.06
CA ILE A 44 6.53 -3.68 11.75
C ILE A 44 7.32 -2.43 11.37
N ARG A 45 8.62 -2.60 11.08
CA ARG A 45 9.47 -1.53 10.56
C ARG A 45 9.39 -1.46 9.04
N SER A 46 9.67 -0.29 8.47
CA SER A 46 9.63 -0.06 7.02
C SER A 46 10.55 -1.01 6.25
N GLU A 47 11.71 -1.36 6.78
CA GLU A 47 12.68 -2.25 6.12
C GLU A 47 12.18 -3.70 6.04
N GLN A 48 11.16 -4.06 6.82
CA GLN A 48 10.56 -5.40 6.82
C GLN A 48 9.46 -5.55 5.76
N MET A 49 8.98 -4.43 5.19
CA MET A 49 7.93 -4.40 4.17
C MET A 49 8.54 -4.54 2.78
N THR A 50 8.97 -5.76 2.44
CA THR A 50 9.53 -6.10 1.13
C THR A 50 8.44 -6.17 0.05
N ASP A 51 8.86 -6.20 -1.23
CA ASP A 51 7.93 -6.37 -2.37
C ASP A 51 7.06 -7.62 -2.21
N ALA A 52 7.62 -8.73 -1.70
CA ALA A 52 6.88 -9.97 -1.45
C ALA A 52 5.79 -9.80 -0.37
N VAL A 53 6.07 -9.02 0.67
CA VAL A 53 5.08 -8.74 1.73
C VAL A 53 3.94 -7.88 1.17
N TRP A 54 4.27 -6.85 0.38
CA TRP A 54 3.23 -6.03 -0.27
C TRP A 54 2.41 -6.82 -1.30
N ASP A 55 3.05 -7.69 -2.07
CA ASP A 55 2.41 -8.60 -3.00
C ASP A 55 1.42 -9.54 -2.29
N PHE A 56 1.77 -10.07 -1.11
CA PHE A 56 0.84 -10.86 -0.31
C PHE A 56 -0.35 -10.01 0.18
N VAL A 57 -0.06 -8.86 0.80
CA VAL A 57 -1.09 -8.00 1.40
C VAL A 57 -2.11 -7.56 0.35
N TYR A 58 -1.63 -7.01 -0.77
CA TYR A 58 -2.50 -6.38 -1.76
C TYR A 58 -2.94 -7.28 -2.91
N LEU A 59 -2.11 -8.25 -3.33
CA LEU A 59 -2.41 -9.10 -4.48
C LEU A 59 -2.72 -10.55 -4.10
N GLY A 60 -2.53 -10.93 -2.84
CA GLY A 60 -2.79 -12.29 -2.36
C GLY A 60 -1.86 -13.33 -2.96
N LYS A 61 -0.66 -12.92 -3.42
CA LYS A 61 0.36 -13.87 -3.85
C LYS A 61 0.86 -14.66 -2.66
N ASP A 62 1.11 -15.95 -2.85
CA ASP A 62 1.65 -16.81 -1.80
C ASP A 62 2.97 -16.27 -1.27
N ILE A 63 3.09 -16.18 0.06
CA ILE A 63 4.34 -15.90 0.77
C ILE A 63 4.62 -17.02 1.75
N LYS A 64 5.82 -17.60 1.69
CA LYS A 64 6.20 -18.71 2.56
C LYS A 64 6.57 -18.21 3.95
N ASP A 65 6.35 -19.05 4.96
CA ASP A 65 6.74 -18.72 6.34
C ASP A 65 8.25 -18.46 6.47
N GLU A 66 9.07 -19.13 5.66
CA GLU A 66 10.52 -18.92 5.57
C GLU A 66 10.88 -17.50 5.12
N GLU A 67 10.13 -16.96 4.16
CA GLU A 67 10.32 -15.60 3.65
C GLU A 67 9.89 -14.58 4.71
N LEU A 68 8.75 -14.79 5.37
CA LEU A 68 8.30 -13.96 6.49
C LEU A 68 9.33 -13.93 7.62
N MET A 69 9.85 -15.10 8.01
CA MET A 69 10.89 -15.21 9.04
C MET A 69 12.16 -14.44 8.65
N SER A 70 12.58 -14.50 7.39
CA SER A 70 13.75 -13.75 6.89
C SER A 70 13.56 -12.23 6.98
N CYS A 71 12.32 -11.76 6.86
CA CYS A 71 11.94 -10.35 7.03
C CYS A 71 11.67 -9.99 8.51
N GLY A 72 11.71 -10.96 9.43
CA GLY A 72 11.36 -10.79 10.84
C GLY A 72 9.88 -10.50 11.09
N LEU A 73 9.00 -11.01 10.23
CA LEU A 73 7.54 -10.89 10.33
C LEU A 73 6.90 -12.24 10.67
N THR A 74 5.74 -12.19 11.29
CA THR A 74 4.89 -13.36 11.54
C THR A 74 3.74 -13.43 10.53
N ARG A 75 3.17 -14.63 10.38
CA ARG A 75 1.95 -14.84 9.58
C ARG A 75 0.80 -13.96 10.07
N ASP A 76 0.57 -13.93 11.38
CA ASP A 76 -0.48 -13.09 12.01
C ASP A 76 -0.35 -11.60 11.66
N GLN A 77 0.87 -11.06 11.63
CA GLN A 77 1.11 -9.67 11.26
C GLN A 77 0.67 -9.37 9.83
N VAL A 78 1.05 -10.20 8.87
CA VAL A 78 0.73 -9.96 7.45
C VAL A 78 -0.72 -10.28 7.11
N ASP A 79 -1.31 -11.28 7.76
CA ASP A 79 -2.72 -11.65 7.58
C ASP A 79 -3.62 -10.50 8.04
N ARG A 80 -3.33 -9.88 9.18
CA ARG A 80 -4.09 -8.70 9.65
C ARG A 80 -4.04 -7.52 8.69
N LEU A 81 -2.89 -7.27 8.04
CA LEU A 81 -2.77 -6.23 7.02
C LEU A 81 -3.65 -6.55 5.80
N ARG A 82 -3.64 -7.83 5.37
CA ARG A 82 -4.44 -8.30 4.25
C ARG A 82 -5.94 -8.26 4.55
N ASP A 83 -6.35 -8.65 5.75
CA ASP A 83 -7.75 -8.64 6.18
C ASP A 83 -8.32 -7.22 6.12
N GLU A 84 -7.60 -6.22 6.63
CA GLU A 84 -8.00 -4.81 6.52
C GLU A 84 -8.11 -4.37 5.06
N PHE A 85 -7.11 -4.66 4.22
CA PHE A 85 -7.16 -4.29 2.81
C PHE A 85 -8.35 -4.93 2.08
N THR A 86 -8.52 -6.24 2.21
CA THR A 86 -9.57 -7.00 1.51
C THR A 86 -10.97 -6.71 2.02
N PHE A 87 -11.10 -6.20 3.25
CA PHE A 87 -12.38 -5.73 3.78
C PHE A 87 -12.76 -4.35 3.22
N TRP A 88 -11.80 -3.41 3.19
CA TRP A 88 -12.08 -2.01 2.84
C TRP A 88 -12.00 -1.67 1.35
N TYR A 89 -11.32 -2.49 0.54
CA TYR A 89 -11.15 -2.26 -0.89
C TYR A 89 -12.13 -3.12 -1.71
N PRO A 90 -12.66 -2.63 -2.85
CA PRO A 90 -12.29 -1.43 -3.59
C PRO A 90 -12.73 -0.10 -2.97
N MET A 91 -12.13 1.00 -3.43
CA MET A 91 -12.51 2.35 -3.02
C MET A 91 -13.86 2.75 -3.65
N ASP A 92 -14.92 2.84 -2.84
CA ASP A 92 -16.28 3.14 -3.32
C ASP A 92 -16.47 4.54 -3.94
N LEU A 93 -15.78 5.55 -3.41
CA LEU A 93 -15.98 6.94 -3.83
C LEU A 93 -14.69 7.77 -3.70
N ARG A 94 -14.34 8.45 -4.79
CA ARG A 94 -13.27 9.45 -4.86
C ARG A 94 -13.86 10.80 -5.27
N VAL A 95 -13.90 11.74 -4.33
CA VAL A 95 -14.37 13.12 -4.59
C VAL A 95 -13.17 14.02 -4.86
N SER A 96 -13.24 14.82 -5.94
CA SER A 96 -12.22 15.80 -6.27
C SER A 96 -12.76 16.92 -7.17
N GLY A 97 -11.96 17.98 -7.37
CA GLY A 97 -12.21 19.05 -8.33
C GLY A 97 -12.04 18.60 -9.79
N LYS A 98 -12.71 19.31 -10.71
CA LYS A 98 -12.70 19.01 -12.16
C LYS A 98 -11.30 19.12 -12.80
N ASP A 99 -10.43 19.92 -12.20
CA ASP A 99 -9.05 20.15 -12.61
C ASP A 99 -8.18 18.88 -12.53
N LEU A 100 -8.54 17.91 -11.69
CA LEU A 100 -7.82 16.65 -11.56
C LEU A 100 -8.22 15.58 -12.57
N ILE A 101 -9.28 15.81 -13.36
CA ILE A 101 -9.77 14.83 -14.34
C ILE A 101 -8.69 14.50 -15.37
N GLY A 102 -8.07 15.52 -15.95
CA GLY A 102 -7.07 15.36 -17.02
C GLY A 102 -5.69 14.90 -16.56
N ASN A 103 -5.50 14.61 -15.26
CA ASN A 103 -4.23 14.18 -14.68
C ASN A 103 -4.46 13.08 -13.62
N HIS A 104 -4.41 13.43 -12.33
CA HIS A 104 -4.49 12.55 -11.16
C HIS A 104 -5.59 11.49 -11.25
N LEU A 105 -6.83 11.89 -11.58
CA LEU A 105 -7.94 10.93 -11.64
C LEU A 105 -7.79 9.95 -12.80
N THR A 106 -7.27 10.40 -13.94
CA THR A 106 -6.92 9.51 -15.05
C THR A 106 -5.78 8.56 -14.65
N PHE A 107 -4.73 9.09 -14.01
CA PHE A 107 -3.59 8.29 -13.54
C PHE A 107 -3.99 7.27 -12.46
N CYS A 108 -4.93 7.63 -11.59
CA CYS A 108 -5.54 6.73 -10.61
C CYS A 108 -6.11 5.49 -11.30
N LEU A 109 -6.94 5.66 -12.34
CA LEU A 109 -7.51 4.54 -13.09
C LEU A 109 -6.44 3.67 -13.77
N TYR A 110 -5.46 4.29 -14.45
CA TYR A 110 -4.38 3.56 -15.11
C TYR A 110 -3.56 2.72 -14.13
N ASN A 111 -3.17 3.29 -12.98
CA ASN A 111 -2.34 2.58 -12.01
C ASN A 111 -3.14 1.49 -11.29
N HIS A 112 -4.42 1.70 -10.97
CA HIS A 112 -5.26 0.62 -10.42
C HIS A 112 -5.40 -0.54 -11.39
N CYS A 113 -5.63 -0.25 -12.68
CA CYS A 113 -5.70 -1.27 -13.73
C CYS A 113 -4.38 -2.03 -13.93
N ALA A 114 -3.24 -1.36 -13.73
CA ALA A 114 -1.92 -1.97 -13.92
C ALA A 114 -1.51 -2.89 -12.75
N ILE A 115 -1.94 -2.58 -11.53
CA ILE A 115 -1.49 -3.27 -10.32
C ILE A 115 -2.53 -4.28 -9.82
N PHE A 116 -3.80 -3.88 -9.74
CA PHE A 116 -4.84 -4.67 -9.08
C PHE A 116 -5.71 -5.44 -10.09
N PRO A 117 -6.25 -6.60 -9.69
CA PRO A 117 -7.26 -7.29 -10.49
C PRO A 117 -8.57 -6.48 -10.57
N GLN A 118 -9.41 -6.78 -11.55
CA GLN A 118 -10.55 -5.95 -11.95
C GLN A 118 -11.58 -5.72 -10.83
N GLU A 119 -11.75 -6.70 -9.94
CA GLU A 119 -12.62 -6.62 -8.77
C GLU A 119 -12.19 -5.57 -7.73
N LEU A 120 -10.94 -5.09 -7.79
CA LEU A 120 -10.38 -4.09 -6.90
C LEU A 120 -10.24 -2.70 -7.57
N TRP A 121 -10.76 -2.53 -8.79
CA TRP A 121 -10.72 -1.25 -9.48
C TRP A 121 -11.72 -0.24 -8.88
N PRO A 122 -11.43 1.08 -8.98
CA PRO A 122 -12.37 2.15 -8.61
C PRO A 122 -13.60 2.23 -9.52
#